data_AF-A0A0C3FEC7-F1
#
_entry.id   AF-A0A0C3FEC7-F1
#
_cell.length_a   1.000
_cell.length_b   1.000
_cell.length_c   1.000
_cell.angle_alpha   90.00
_cell.angle_beta   90.00
_cell.angle_gamma   90.00
#
_symmetry.space_group_name_H-M   'P 1'
#
loop_
_entity.id
_entity.type
_entity.pdbx_description
1 polymer ?
#
loop_
_entity_poly.entity_id
_entity_poly.type
_entity_poly.pdbx_seq_one_letter_code
_entity_poly.pdbx_strand_id
1 'polypeptide(L)'
;MLASVIESLRWTVIIPVPVVMELNGLSCNSSPLGKASQAAMAYISSHIRSHSTSLKIQTSKGNYLSSLGIYSEQVDVQDTTSWEQNMDDLILRAAIWQDDRWLDRSAMLKDDGVTRDTTRAIKVVLLSLNRNLRLKARSRQLPAASKKDLAIILATG
;
A
#
# COMPACT_ATOMS: atom_id res chain seq x y z
N MET A 1 -13.82 -3.36 -2.80
CA MET A 1 -12.59 -3.71 -3.55
C MET A 1 -11.38 -3.76 -2.62
N LEU A 2 -10.85 -2.65 -2.08
CA LEU A 2 -9.68 -2.73 -1.16
C LEU A 2 -10.00 -3.50 0.13
N ALA A 3 -11.15 -3.20 0.76
CA ALA A 3 -11.62 -3.92 1.94
C ALA A 3 -11.68 -5.44 1.71
N SER A 4 -12.21 -5.87 0.55
CA SER A 4 -12.29 -7.28 0.15
C SER A 4 -10.91 -7.95 0.04
N VAL A 5 -9.87 -7.23 -0.43
CA VAL A 5 -8.50 -7.75 -0.45
C VAL A 5 -7.96 -7.92 0.97
N ILE A 6 -8.20 -6.94 1.85
CA ILE A 6 -7.74 -6.95 3.25
C ILE A 6 -8.43 -8.08 4.04
N GLU A 7 -9.75 -8.23 3.85
CA GLU A 7 -10.60 -9.22 4.52
C GLU A 7 -10.38 -10.65 4.03
N SER A 8 -9.87 -10.82 2.80
CA SER A 8 -9.44 -12.14 2.33
C SER A 8 -8.36 -12.74 3.25
N LEU A 9 -7.56 -11.89 3.92
CA LEU A 9 -6.38 -12.28 4.71
C LEU A 9 -5.36 -13.11 3.91
N ARG A 10 -5.45 -13.10 2.58
CA ARG A 10 -4.55 -13.79 1.65
C ARG A 10 -3.39 -12.92 1.20
N TRP A 11 -3.47 -11.62 1.45
CA TRP A 11 -2.49 -10.62 1.02
C TRP A 11 -2.13 -9.71 2.19
N THR A 12 -0.86 -9.28 2.24
CA THR A 12 -0.45 -8.17 3.09
C THR A 12 -0.55 -6.87 2.29
N VAL A 13 -1.57 -6.07 2.58
CA VAL A 13 -1.77 -4.74 2.03
C VAL A 13 -0.97 -3.72 2.83
N ILE A 14 -0.10 -3.00 2.12
CA ILE A 14 0.78 -2.00 2.71
C ILE A 14 0.37 -0.62 2.20
N ILE A 15 0.05 0.28 3.13
CA ILE A 15 -0.34 1.66 2.85
C ILE A 15 0.81 2.59 3.25
N PRO A 16 1.46 3.27 2.29
CA PRO A 16 2.47 4.27 2.62
C PRO A 16 1.86 5.45 3.38
N VAL A 17 2.57 6.01 4.37
CA VAL A 17 2.16 7.22 5.11
C VAL A 17 1.76 8.40 4.21
N PRO A 18 2.45 8.71 3.09
CA PRO A 18 1.99 9.74 2.13
C PRO A 18 0.53 9.59 1.70
N VAL A 19 0.06 8.35 1.50
CA VAL A 19 -1.33 8.08 1.10
C VAL A 19 -2.30 8.40 2.23
N VAL A 20 -1.92 8.08 3.48
CA VAL A 20 -2.72 8.42 4.67
C VAL A 20 -2.84 9.93 4.85
N MET A 21 -1.74 10.66 4.64
CA MET A 21 -1.73 12.13 4.73
C MET A 21 -2.65 12.78 3.69
N GLU A 22 -2.57 12.33 2.43
CA GLU A 22 -3.45 12.81 1.35
C GLU A 22 -4.93 12.47 1.62
N LEU A 23 -5.22 11.24 2.07
CA LEU A 23 -6.59 10.84 2.44
C LEU A 23 -7.15 11.71 3.57
N ASN A 24 -6.33 12.00 4.58
CA ASN A 24 -6.74 12.89 5.66
C ASN A 24 -6.99 14.32 5.17
N GLY A 25 -6.12 14.86 4.32
CA GLY A 25 -6.29 16.19 3.71
C GLY A 25 -7.59 16.29 2.88
N LEU A 26 -7.97 15.21 2.19
CA LEU A 26 -9.21 15.14 1.42
C LEU A 26 -10.46 14.94 2.29
N SER A 27 -10.33 14.32 3.47
CA SER A 27 -11.46 13.96 4.34
C SER A 27 -12.22 15.16 4.91
N CYS A 28 -11.58 16.33 4.97
CA CYS A 28 -12.22 17.58 5.40
C CYS A 28 -13.21 18.15 4.36
N ASN A 29 -13.20 17.66 3.13
CA ASN A 29 -14.08 18.13 2.07
C ASN A 29 -15.43 17.40 2.10
N SER A 30 -16.54 18.12 1.91
CA SER A 30 -17.88 17.53 1.82
C SER A 30 -18.22 16.91 0.46
N SER A 31 -17.27 16.95 -0.49
CA SER A 31 -17.41 16.38 -1.83
C SER A 31 -17.55 14.86 -1.78
N PRO A 32 -18.06 14.21 -2.86
CA PRO A 32 -18.10 12.76 -2.94
C PRO A 32 -16.74 12.10 -2.70
N LEU A 33 -15.65 12.75 -3.14
CA LEU A 33 -14.29 12.31 -2.89
C LEU A 33 -13.94 12.39 -1.40
N GLY A 34 -14.28 13.50 -0.72
CA GLY A 34 -14.00 13.64 0.70
C GLY A 34 -14.78 12.66 1.57
N LYS A 35 -16.05 12.37 1.24
CA LYS A 35 -16.82 11.29 1.88
C LYS A 35 -16.18 9.91 1.68
N ALA A 36 -15.69 9.62 0.48
CA ALA A 36 -14.97 8.39 0.20
C ALA A 36 -13.66 8.30 0.98
N SER A 37 -12.92 9.40 1.08
CA SER A 37 -11.68 9.49 1.89
C SER A 37 -11.96 9.31 3.39
N GLN A 38 -13.04 9.89 3.90
CA GLN A 38 -13.48 9.71 5.29
C GLN A 38 -13.82 8.24 5.58
N ALA A 39 -14.58 7.59 4.68
CA ALA A 39 -14.89 6.17 4.81
C ALA A 39 -13.64 5.29 4.76
N ALA A 40 -12.67 5.60 3.87
CA ALA A 40 -11.40 4.89 3.79
C ALA A 40 -10.59 5.04 5.08
N MET A 41 -10.46 6.26 5.61
CA MET A 41 -9.75 6.54 6.87
C MET A 41 -10.40 5.83 8.07
N ALA A 42 -11.73 5.80 8.14
CA ALA A 42 -12.47 5.08 9.17
C ALA A 42 -12.22 3.56 9.09
N TYR A 43 -12.22 2.99 7.88
CA TYR A 43 -11.92 1.57 7.67
C TYR A 43 -10.49 1.23 8.11
N ILE A 44 -9.49 2.01 7.66
CA ILE A 44 -8.08 1.77 8.02
C ILE A 44 -7.89 1.87 9.53
N SER A 45 -8.44 2.92 10.16
CA SER A 45 -8.28 3.15 11.60
C SER A 45 -8.90 2.05 12.47
N SER A 46 -10.04 1.49 12.05
CA SER A 46 -10.71 0.40 12.76
C SER A 46 -10.03 -0.97 12.54
N HIS A 47 -9.41 -1.19 11.38
CA HIS A 47 -8.87 -2.50 10.99
C HIS A 47 -7.36 -2.65 11.21
N ILE A 48 -6.59 -1.56 11.36
CA ILE A 48 -5.11 -1.63 11.47
C ILE A 48 -4.62 -2.51 12.64
N ARG A 49 -5.36 -2.55 13.76
CA ARG A 49 -4.99 -3.38 14.91
C ARG A 49 -5.49 -4.82 14.77
N SER A 50 -6.73 -5.00 14.33
CA SER A 50 -7.36 -6.32 14.20
C SER A 50 -6.79 -7.13 13.03
N HIS A 51 -6.33 -6.45 11.97
CA HIS A 51 -5.81 -7.04 10.74
C HIS A 51 -4.30 -6.82 10.59
N SER A 52 -3.53 -6.82 11.68
CA SER A 52 -2.08 -6.50 11.66
C SER A 52 -1.23 -7.41 10.77
N THR A 53 -1.74 -8.60 10.40
CA THR A 53 -1.11 -9.51 9.43
C THR A 53 -1.40 -9.12 7.98
N SER A 54 -2.61 -8.65 7.66
CA SER A 54 -3.03 -8.32 6.29
C SER A 54 -3.04 -6.82 5.96
N LEU A 55 -2.94 -5.94 6.96
CA LEU A 55 -2.94 -4.48 6.79
C LEU A 55 -1.80 -3.86 7.60
N LYS A 56 -0.91 -3.14 6.91
CA LYS A 56 0.19 -2.40 7.53
C LYS A 56 0.29 -1.00 6.97
N ILE A 57 0.69 -0.06 7.82
CA ILE A 57 1.02 1.31 7.40
C ILE A 57 2.52 1.47 7.51
N GLN A 58 3.17 1.89 6.42
CA GLN A 58 4.62 1.98 6.32
C GLN A 58 5.05 3.45 6.19
N THR A 59 5.98 3.88 7.04
CA THR A 59 6.65 5.17 6.90
C THR A 59 7.65 5.12 5.75
N SER A 60 8.07 6.28 5.25
CA SER A 60 9.04 6.33 4.16
C SER A 60 10.41 5.71 4.50
N LYS A 61 10.75 5.63 5.80
CA LYS A 61 11.94 4.95 6.34
C LYS A 61 11.78 3.43 6.54
N GLY A 62 10.60 2.87 6.26
CA GLY A 62 10.33 1.44 6.38
C GLY A 62 9.84 0.96 7.76
N ASN A 63 9.50 1.87 8.66
CA ASN A 63 8.89 1.52 9.94
C ASN A 63 7.39 1.27 9.76
N TYR A 64 6.80 0.43 10.62
CA TYR A 64 5.36 0.17 10.61
C TYR A 64 4.66 0.92 11.74
N LEU A 65 3.53 1.55 11.43
CA LEU A 65 2.66 2.16 12.42
C LEU A 65 1.53 1.19 12.80
N SER A 66 1.34 0.99 14.10
CA SER A 66 0.26 0.17 14.66
C SER A 66 -1.02 0.96 14.96
N SER A 67 -0.97 2.29 14.81
CA SER A 67 -2.07 3.20 15.08
C SER A 67 -1.94 4.47 14.23
N LEU A 68 -3.07 5.04 13.86
CA LEU A 68 -3.18 6.29 13.11
C LEU A 68 -3.31 7.54 14.01
N GLY A 69 -3.04 7.42 15.32
CA GLY A 69 -3.13 8.57 16.24
C GLY A 69 -2.04 9.63 15.99
N ILE A 70 -0.85 9.20 15.55
CA ILE A 70 0.28 10.06 15.19
C ILE A 70 0.83 9.51 13.86
N TYR A 71 0.31 10.02 12.74
CA TYR A 71 0.75 9.63 11.39
C TYR A 71 1.59 10.71 10.70
N SER A 72 1.97 11.77 11.42
CA SER A 72 2.84 12.82 10.91
C SER A 72 4.27 12.29 10.78
N GLU A 73 4.77 12.20 9.56
CA GLU A 73 6.17 11.94 9.27
C GLU A 73 6.83 13.30 8.97
N GLN A 74 7.87 13.66 9.73
CA GLN A 74 8.77 14.74 9.31
C GLN A 74 9.55 14.22 8.10
N VAL A 75 9.04 14.56 6.90
CA VAL A 75 9.77 14.36 5.66
C VAL A 75 10.74 15.53 5.55
N ASP A 76 12.04 15.26 5.69
CA ASP A 76 13.06 16.26 5.46
C ASP A 76 13.26 16.41 3.96
N VAL A 77 12.47 17.28 3.34
CA VAL A 77 12.51 17.57 1.89
C VAL A 77 13.70 18.50 1.55
N GLN A 78 14.54 18.88 2.52
CA GLN A 78 15.63 19.84 2.31
C GLN A 78 16.89 19.24 1.69
N ASP A 79 17.05 17.91 1.68
CA ASP A 79 18.18 17.26 1.02
C ASP A 79 17.96 17.27 -0.51
N THR A 80 18.41 18.35 -1.16
CA THR A 80 18.36 18.59 -2.62
C THR A 80 19.10 17.54 -3.45
N THR A 81 19.87 16.65 -2.82
CA THR A 81 20.55 15.48 -3.40
C THR A 81 19.71 14.20 -3.40
N SER A 82 18.58 14.18 -2.67
CA SER A 82 17.75 13.00 -2.50
C SER A 82 16.61 13.00 -3.52
N TRP A 83 16.34 11.84 -4.11
CA TRP A 83 15.33 11.63 -5.16
C TRP A 83 13.88 11.71 -4.61
N GLU A 84 13.67 12.41 -3.49
CA GLU A 84 12.49 12.38 -2.61
C GLU A 84 11.69 13.68 -2.70
N GLN A 85 11.56 14.24 -3.90
CA GLN A 85 10.95 15.56 -4.09
C GLN A 85 9.41 15.53 -4.16
N ASN A 86 8.78 14.35 -4.26
CA ASN A 86 7.33 14.23 -4.42
C ASN A 86 6.75 13.06 -3.60
N MET A 87 5.49 13.18 -3.19
CA MET A 87 4.71 12.09 -2.56
C MET A 87 4.72 10.80 -3.39
N ASP A 88 4.71 10.91 -4.72
CA ASP A 88 4.87 9.78 -5.64
C ASP A 88 6.18 9.00 -5.38
N ASP A 89 7.29 9.70 -5.15
CA ASP A 89 8.60 9.08 -4.94
C ASP A 89 8.69 8.42 -3.57
N LEU A 90 8.03 8.99 -2.55
CA LEU A 90 7.89 8.35 -1.24
C LEU A 90 7.06 7.06 -1.31
N ILE A 91 6.00 7.03 -2.11
CA ILE A 91 5.21 5.81 -2.37
C ILE A 91 6.06 4.75 -3.06
N LEU A 92 6.84 5.15 -4.06
CA LEU A 92 7.73 4.24 -4.80
C LEU A 92 8.85 3.71 -3.91
N ARG A 93 9.43 4.55 -3.05
CA ARG A 93 10.44 4.13 -2.07
C ARG A 93 9.88 3.10 -1.09
N ALA A 94 8.67 3.31 -0.58
CA ALA A 94 8.01 2.35 0.30
C ALA A 94 7.86 0.98 -0.39
N ALA A 95 7.44 0.96 -1.66
CA ALA A 95 7.28 -0.27 -2.42
C ALA A 95 8.61 -0.96 -2.75
N ILE A 96 9.65 -0.21 -3.14
CA ILE A 96 11.01 -0.76 -3.37
C ILE A 96 11.57 -1.35 -2.07
N TRP A 97 11.39 -0.66 -0.94
CA TRP A 97 11.82 -1.16 0.36
C TRP A 97 11.18 -2.51 0.71
N GLN A 98 9.91 -2.71 0.33
CA GLN A 98 9.21 -3.99 0.53
C GLN A 98 9.74 -5.09 -0.38
N ASP A 99 10.14 -4.76 -1.61
CA ASP A 99 10.73 -5.72 -2.54
C ASP A 99 12.12 -6.15 -2.07
N ASP A 100 12.96 -5.19 -1.66
CA ASP A 100 14.32 -5.43 -1.16
C ASP A 100 14.34 -6.23 0.15
N ARG A 101 13.41 -5.94 1.07
CA ARG A 101 13.32 -6.56 2.41
C ARG A 101 12.14 -7.51 2.52
N TRP A 102 11.78 -8.14 1.41
CA TRP A 102 10.70 -9.10 1.41
C TRP A 102 11.03 -10.26 2.33
N LEU A 103 10.13 -10.53 3.26
CA LEU A 103 10.16 -11.70 4.14
C LEU A 103 8.94 -12.54 3.81
N ASP A 104 9.13 -13.84 3.65
CA ASP A 104 8.02 -14.75 3.42
C ASP A 104 7.14 -14.79 4.66
N ARG A 105 5.90 -14.31 4.50
CA ARG A 105 4.85 -14.33 5.52
C ARG A 105 3.63 -15.11 5.05
N SER A 106 3.76 -15.86 3.96
CA SER A 106 2.65 -16.60 3.36
C SER A 106 2.05 -17.61 4.36
N ALA A 107 2.88 -18.18 5.24
CA ALA A 107 2.44 -19.07 6.32
C ALA A 107 1.55 -18.40 7.39
N MET A 108 1.58 -17.06 7.49
CA MET A 108 0.72 -16.29 8.40
C MET A 108 -0.58 -15.82 7.74
N LEU A 109 -0.67 -15.97 6.41
CA LEU A 109 -1.83 -15.58 5.62
C LEU A 109 -2.74 -16.80 5.43
N LYS A 110 -4.02 -16.55 5.14
CA LYS A 110 -4.95 -17.65 4.86
C LYS A 110 -4.51 -18.37 3.59
N ASP A 111 -4.21 -19.66 3.73
CA ASP A 111 -3.97 -20.56 2.61
C ASP A 111 -5.30 -20.86 1.88
N ASP A 112 -5.26 -20.89 0.56
CA ASP A 112 -6.40 -21.31 -0.26
C ASP A 112 -6.32 -22.79 -0.66
N GLY A 113 -5.33 -23.51 -0.14
CA GLY A 113 -5.13 -24.93 -0.41
C GLY A 113 -4.66 -25.22 -1.84
N VAL A 114 -4.28 -24.19 -2.59
CA VAL A 114 -3.80 -24.33 -3.98
C VAL A 114 -2.29 -24.19 -4.00
N THR A 115 -1.59 -25.30 -4.21
CA THR A 115 -0.16 -25.32 -4.47
C THR A 115 0.14 -24.64 -5.81
N ARG A 116 0.76 -23.47 -5.75
CA ARG A 116 1.23 -22.72 -6.92
C ARG A 116 2.74 -22.80 -7.00
N ASP A 117 3.28 -22.91 -8.21
CA ASP A 117 4.71 -22.73 -8.45
C ASP A 117 5.08 -21.26 -8.20
N THR A 118 5.80 -21.00 -7.12
CA THR A 118 6.22 -19.66 -6.70
C THR A 118 7.62 -19.28 -7.17
N THR A 119 8.30 -20.14 -7.94
CA THR A 119 9.71 -19.96 -8.35
C THR A 119 9.95 -18.67 -9.13
N ARG A 120 8.93 -18.14 -9.83
CA ARG A 120 8.96 -16.84 -10.54
C ARG A 120 7.83 -15.90 -10.11
N ALA A 121 7.27 -16.12 -8.92
CA ALA A 121 6.18 -15.27 -8.43
C ALA A 121 6.67 -13.85 -8.14
N ILE A 122 5.86 -12.88 -8.52
CA ILE A 122 6.05 -11.48 -8.13
C ILE A 122 5.66 -11.35 -6.66
N LYS A 123 6.61 -10.92 -5.83
CA LYS A 123 6.47 -10.81 -4.38
C LYS A 123 5.75 -9.54 -3.94
N VAL A 124 6.05 -8.43 -4.62
CA VAL A 124 5.50 -7.11 -4.33
C VAL A 124 4.96 -6.49 -5.61
N VAL A 125 3.77 -5.89 -5.52
CA VAL A 125 3.14 -5.21 -6.64
C VAL A 125 2.59 -3.87 -6.20
N LEU A 126 2.94 -2.80 -6.92
CA LEU A 126 2.34 -1.49 -6.72
C LEU A 126 0.96 -1.45 -7.37
N LEU A 127 -0.07 -1.27 -6.56
CA LEU A 127 -1.42 -1.03 -7.05
C LEU A 127 -1.64 0.47 -7.26
N SER A 128 -1.84 0.90 -8.51
CA SER A 128 -2.18 2.31 -8.78
C SER A 128 -3.07 2.49 -9.99
N LEU A 129 -4.06 3.38 -9.86
CA LEU A 129 -4.89 3.83 -10.98
C LEU A 129 -4.22 4.93 -11.81
N ASN A 130 -3.18 5.58 -11.30
CA ASN A 130 -2.44 6.62 -12.00
C ASN A 130 -1.42 6.01 -12.99
N ARG A 131 -1.55 6.35 -14.29
CA ARG A 131 -0.65 5.87 -15.35
C ARG A 131 0.79 6.31 -15.13
N ASN A 132 1.02 7.56 -14.73
CA ASN A 132 2.37 8.10 -14.57
C ASN A 132 3.10 7.41 -13.41
N LEU A 133 2.41 7.16 -12.30
CA LEU A 133 2.98 6.42 -11.18
C LEU A 133 3.35 4.98 -11.56
N ARG A 134 2.48 4.31 -12.34
CA ARG A 134 2.80 2.97 -12.86
C ARG A 134 4.00 2.97 -13.82
N LEU A 135 4.15 4.01 -14.64
CA LEU A 135 5.30 4.13 -15.54
C LEU A 135 6.60 4.35 -14.75
N LYS A 136 6.59 5.23 -13.74
CA LYS A 136 7.72 5.45 -12.83
C LYS A 136 8.10 4.18 -12.05
N ALA A 137 7.11 3.40 -11.60
CA ALA A 137 7.34 2.10 -10.97
C ALA A 137 8.07 1.14 -11.92
N ARG A 138 7.55 0.98 -13.14
CA ARG A 138 8.13 0.06 -14.14
C ARG A 138 9.54 0.46 -14.57
N SER A 139 9.84 1.77 -14.67
CA SER A 139 11.21 2.22 -14.95
C SER A 139 12.19 1.89 -13.83
N ARG A 140 11.71 1.66 -12.61
CA ARG A 140 12.49 1.22 -11.45
C ARG A 140 12.40 -0.29 -11.21
N GLN A 141 12.00 -1.06 -12.23
CA GLN A 141 11.82 -2.52 -12.19
C GLN A 141 10.77 -3.01 -11.17
N LEU A 142 9.94 -2.11 -10.63
CA LEU A 142 8.87 -2.45 -9.71
C LEU A 142 7.61 -2.85 -10.50
N PRO A 143 7.06 -4.05 -10.29
CA PRO A 143 5.80 -4.47 -10.90
C PRO A 143 4.65 -3.55 -10.47
N ALA A 144 3.82 -3.14 -11.43
CA ALA A 144 2.70 -2.25 -11.16
C ALA A 144 1.41 -2.74 -11.84
N ALA A 145 0.35 -2.87 -11.02
CA ALA A 145 -0.96 -3.38 -11.38
C ALA A 145 -1.98 -2.24 -11.58
N SER A 146 -2.82 -2.42 -12.59
CA SER A 146 -3.96 -1.57 -12.90
C SER A 146 -5.25 -2.09 -12.27
N LYS A 147 -6.37 -1.36 -12.47
CA LYS A 147 -7.70 -1.82 -12.03
C LYS A 147 -8.09 -3.19 -12.60
N LYS A 148 -7.72 -3.48 -13.85
CA LYS A 148 -8.05 -4.75 -14.51
C LYS A 148 -7.29 -5.90 -13.85
N ASP A 149 -6.02 -5.68 -13.57
CA ASP A 149 -5.16 -6.66 -12.90
C ASP A 149 -5.66 -6.93 -11.47
N LEU A 150 -6.11 -5.89 -10.76
CA LEU A 150 -6.74 -6.04 -9.45
C LEU A 150 -8.04 -6.85 -9.51
N ALA A 151 -8.86 -6.66 -10.55
CA ALA A 151 -10.06 -7.47 -10.73
C ALA A 151 -9.73 -8.95 -10.94
N ILE A 152 -8.63 -9.25 -11.65
CA ILE A 152 -8.13 -10.62 -11.81
C ILE A 152 -7.63 -11.18 -10.47
N ILE A 153 -6.85 -10.39 -9.71
CA ILE A 153 -6.36 -10.79 -8.37
C ILE A 153 -7.55 -11.10 -7.44
N LEU A 154 -8.61 -10.29 -7.49
CA LEU A 154 -9.84 -10.51 -6.71
C LEU A 154 -10.68 -11.68 -7.22
N ALA A 155 -10.69 -11.96 -8.52
CA ALA A 155 -11.44 -13.07 -9.10
C ALA A 155 -10.77 -14.44 -8.87
N THR A 156 -9.47 -14.44 -8.61
CA THR A 156 -8.68 -15.64 -8.30
C THR A 156 -8.44 -15.81 -6.78
N GLY A 157 -8.89 -14.81 -6.00
CA GLY A 157 -8.80 -14.72 -4.54
C GLY A 157 -9.98 -15.37 -3.85
#